data_AF-E2B1M4-F1
#
_entry.id   AF-E2B1M4-F1
#
_cell.length_a   1.000
_cell.length_b   1.000
_cell.length_c   1.000
_cell.angle_alpha   90.00
_cell.angle_beta   90.00
_cell.angle_gamma   90.00
#
_symmetry.space_group_name_H-M   'P 1'
#
loop_
_entity.id
_entity.type
_entity.pdbx_description
1 polymer ?
#
loop_
_entity_poly.entity_id
_entity_poly.type
_entity_poly.pdbx_seq_one_letter_code
_entity_poly.pdbx_strand_id
1 'polypeptide(L)'
;MSKVKLCDFGCTRREGTLVNKIRCTWVPFQPPEIHEVIKNERYACKRSSDCWQFGIVLFVCLTGNPPWQSADPIRDPDYSAFQRWLKRRTTKIPPTFRRFTPRLLRYFRRAFEHKPEKRPHVTEINKYLKDSWCISKISHSATSTSVDVSESLARRGDSLLYLDTILDDRHNVDENKNKLRKLLNSYGLETTVDQKVVTKRIWEWVMQCDSNMDLEQGLIGSFSTEDM
;
A
#
# COMPACT_ATOMS: atom_id res chain seq x y z
N MET A 1 -4.49 -8.87 18.59
CA MET A 1 -3.43 -7.98 18.08
C MET A 1 -4.11 -6.76 17.47
N SER A 2 -3.78 -5.54 17.91
CA SER A 2 -4.36 -4.28 17.39
C SER A 2 -3.31 -3.30 16.84
N LYS A 3 -2.02 -3.64 16.96
CA LYS A 3 -0.89 -2.83 16.48
C LYS A 3 -0.30 -3.45 15.22
N VAL A 4 0.12 -2.61 14.28
CA VAL A 4 0.86 -3.00 13.06
C VAL A 4 2.20 -2.28 13.07
N LYS A 5 3.28 -2.99 12.73
CA LYS A 5 4.62 -2.41 12.58
C LYS A 5 5.07 -2.57 11.13
N LEU A 6 5.70 -1.53 10.56
CA LEU A 6 6.33 -1.62 9.24
C LEU A 6 7.63 -2.42 9.33
N CYS A 7 7.92 -3.22 8.31
CA CYS A 7 9.13 -4.04 8.20
C CYS A 7 9.67 -4.02 6.76
N ASP A 8 10.77 -4.73 6.52
CA ASP A 8 11.48 -4.82 5.23
C ASP A 8 11.98 -3.48 4.66
N PHE A 9 12.97 -2.89 5.34
CA PHE A 9 13.63 -1.66 4.92
C PHE A 9 14.75 -1.89 3.88
N GLY A 10 14.86 -3.07 3.25
CA GLY A 10 15.93 -3.38 2.29
C GLY A 10 15.93 -2.49 1.05
N CYS A 11 14.76 -1.99 0.67
CA CYS A 11 14.58 -1.03 -0.43
C CYS A 11 14.58 0.44 0.01
N THR A 12 14.73 0.76 1.29
CA THR A 12 14.74 2.15 1.79
C THR A 12 15.98 2.90 1.28
N ARG A 13 15.78 4.12 0.79
CA ARG A 13 16.83 5.00 0.25
C ARG A 13 16.57 6.45 0.68
N ARG A 14 17.62 7.27 0.72
CA ARG A 14 17.51 8.71 0.98
C ARG A 14 16.79 9.39 -0.20
N GLU A 15 15.92 10.36 0.08
CA GLU A 15 15.27 11.18 -0.94
C GLU A 15 16.32 11.82 -1.89
N GLY A 16 16.04 11.81 -3.19
CA GLY A 16 16.97 12.24 -4.25
C GLY A 16 17.95 11.16 -4.74
N THR A 17 18.09 10.02 -4.05
CA THR A 17 18.97 8.93 -4.51
C THR A 17 18.49 8.36 -5.85
N LEU A 18 19.40 8.26 -6.84
CA LEU A 18 19.10 7.63 -8.12
C LEU A 18 19.16 6.10 -8.01
N VAL A 19 18.05 5.42 -8.36
CA VAL A 19 17.94 3.96 -8.33
C VAL A 19 17.45 3.40 -9.66
N ASN A 20 17.84 2.16 -9.96
CA ASN A 20 17.30 1.42 -11.10
C ASN A 20 15.85 0.99 -10.80
N LYS A 21 15.01 0.88 -11.84
CA LYS A 21 13.69 0.24 -11.74
C LYS A 21 13.82 -1.23 -11.30
N ILE A 22 13.25 -1.57 -10.15
CA ILE A 22 13.24 -2.94 -9.64
C ILE A 22 12.28 -3.77 -10.50
N ARG A 23 12.77 -4.90 -11.04
CA ARG A 23 11.95 -5.85 -11.83
C ARG A 23 11.13 -6.73 -10.87
N CYS A 24 9.98 -7.23 -11.33
CA CYS A 24 9.07 -8.09 -10.55
C CYS A 24 8.61 -7.44 -9.22
N THR A 25 8.07 -6.22 -9.30
CA THR A 25 7.42 -5.56 -8.16
C THR A 25 6.04 -5.06 -8.53
N TRP A 26 5.01 -5.60 -7.86
CA TRP A 26 3.79 -4.91 -7.43
C TRP A 26 3.26 -3.84 -8.40
N VAL A 27 3.01 -4.19 -9.67
CA VAL A 27 2.69 -3.21 -10.73
C VAL A 27 1.50 -2.28 -10.39
N PRO A 28 0.40 -2.75 -9.75
CA PRO A 28 -0.69 -1.86 -9.31
C PRO A 28 -0.28 -0.80 -8.28
N PHE A 29 0.79 -1.05 -7.53
CA PHE A 29 1.31 -0.19 -6.47
C PHE A 29 2.36 0.80 -7.00
N GLN A 30 2.92 0.55 -8.19
CA GLN A 30 3.92 1.44 -8.78
C GLN A 30 3.26 2.78 -9.17
N PRO A 31 3.84 3.92 -8.76
CA PRO A 31 3.37 5.24 -9.18
C PRO A 31 3.77 5.54 -10.63
N PRO A 32 3.05 6.46 -11.32
CA PRO A 32 3.24 6.72 -12.75
C PRO A 32 4.67 7.16 -13.08
N GLU A 33 5.33 7.96 -12.24
CA GLU A 33 6.72 8.39 -12.46
C GLU A 33 7.75 7.25 -12.43
N ILE A 34 7.38 6.07 -11.91
CA ILE A 34 8.20 4.84 -11.97
C ILE A 34 7.76 3.96 -13.15
N HIS A 35 6.46 4.00 -13.50
CA HIS A 35 5.96 3.32 -14.70
C HIS A 35 6.59 3.89 -15.98
N GLU A 36 6.66 5.22 -16.09
CA GLU A 36 7.14 6.00 -17.24
C GLU A 36 8.66 5.97 -17.45
N VAL A 37 9.45 5.49 -16.47
CA VAL A 37 10.92 5.37 -16.59
C VAL A 37 11.29 4.45 -17.75
N ILE A 38 12.11 4.94 -18.67
CA ILE A 38 12.59 4.19 -19.84
C ILE A 38 13.42 2.99 -19.37
N LYS A 39 13.36 1.90 -20.14
CA LYS A 39 14.09 0.66 -19.83
C LYS A 39 15.59 0.95 -19.67
N ASN A 40 16.15 0.53 -18.53
CA ASN A 40 17.53 0.74 -18.08
C ASN A 40 17.88 2.15 -17.58
N GLU A 41 16.94 3.08 -17.49
CA GLU A 41 17.16 4.36 -16.82
C GLU A 41 16.99 4.28 -15.29
N ARG A 42 17.45 5.33 -14.61
CA ARG A 42 17.32 5.52 -13.16
C ARG A 42 16.34 6.65 -12.86
N TYR A 43 15.64 6.52 -11.73
CA TYR A 43 14.79 7.58 -11.20
C TYR A 43 15.23 7.99 -9.79
N ALA A 44 14.92 9.22 -9.40
CA ALA A 44 15.19 9.72 -8.06
C ALA A 44 14.11 9.24 -7.08
N CYS A 45 14.50 8.64 -5.97
CA CYS A 45 13.58 8.31 -4.87
C CYS A 45 12.92 9.58 -4.31
N LYS A 46 11.59 9.60 -4.20
CA LYS A 46 10.80 10.69 -3.63
C LYS A 46 9.80 10.14 -2.60
N ARG A 47 9.59 10.83 -1.48
CA ARG A 47 8.56 10.47 -0.48
C ARG A 47 7.12 10.49 -1.03
N SER A 48 6.90 11.18 -2.14
CA SER A 48 5.64 11.16 -2.90
C SER A 48 5.30 9.78 -3.50
N SER A 49 6.30 8.92 -3.70
CA SER A 49 6.09 7.54 -4.16
C SER A 49 5.55 6.67 -3.02
N ASP A 50 6.08 6.82 -1.80
CA ASP A 50 5.56 6.17 -0.60
C ASP A 50 4.11 6.60 -0.31
N CYS A 51 3.79 7.90 -0.47
CA CYS A 51 2.42 8.41 -0.31
C CYS A 51 1.44 7.77 -1.32
N TRP A 52 1.87 7.55 -2.56
CA TRP A 52 1.07 6.85 -3.56
C TRP A 52 0.84 5.40 -3.14
N GLN A 53 1.91 4.68 -2.79
CA GLN A 53 1.85 3.27 -2.39
C GLN A 53 0.99 3.06 -1.14
N PHE A 54 1.08 3.95 -0.16
CA PHE A 54 0.18 3.96 1.00
C PHE A 54 -1.28 4.18 0.60
N GLY A 55 -1.54 5.06 -0.37
CA GLY A 55 -2.88 5.24 -0.95
C GLY A 55 -3.42 3.94 -1.57
N ILE A 56 -2.59 3.17 -2.27
CA ILE A 56 -2.97 1.87 -2.85
C ILE A 56 -3.23 0.84 -1.73
N VAL A 57 -2.38 0.76 -0.70
CA VAL A 57 -2.61 -0.10 0.48
C VAL A 57 -3.96 0.23 1.13
N LEU A 58 -4.21 1.51 1.43
CA LEU A 58 -5.46 1.97 2.02
C LEU A 58 -6.68 1.59 1.15
N PHE A 59 -6.57 1.75 -0.17
CA PHE A 59 -7.61 1.36 -1.10
C PHE A 59 -7.87 -0.15 -1.02
N VAL A 60 -6.84 -0.99 -1.13
CA VAL A 60 -6.92 -2.46 -1.06
C VAL A 60 -7.53 -2.91 0.27
N CYS A 61 -7.16 -2.31 1.40
CA CYS A 61 -7.77 -2.62 2.71
C CYS A 61 -9.29 -2.36 2.77
N LEU A 62 -9.84 -1.49 1.90
CA LEU A 62 -11.25 -1.12 1.89
C LEU A 62 -12.07 -1.77 0.77
N THR A 63 -11.42 -2.48 -0.16
CA THR A 63 -12.04 -3.05 -1.38
C THR A 63 -11.65 -4.50 -1.67
N GLY A 64 -10.57 -5.00 -1.06
CA GLY A 64 -9.91 -6.26 -1.40
C GLY A 64 -9.10 -6.22 -2.71
N ASN A 65 -9.10 -5.09 -3.45
CA ASN A 65 -8.59 -5.02 -4.83
C ASN A 65 -7.91 -3.67 -5.11
N PRO A 66 -6.82 -3.60 -5.89
CA PRO A 66 -6.22 -2.32 -6.28
C PRO A 66 -7.17 -1.50 -7.17
N PRO A 67 -6.99 -0.17 -7.27
CA PRO A 67 -7.89 0.69 -8.05
C PRO A 67 -7.73 0.56 -9.58
N TRP A 68 -6.65 -0.06 -10.04
CA TRP A 68 -6.24 -0.33 -11.43
C TRP A 68 -5.15 -1.43 -11.44
N GLN A 69 -4.81 -1.97 -12.61
CA GLN A 69 -3.73 -2.95 -12.77
C GLN A 69 -2.36 -2.28 -12.96
N SER A 70 -2.32 -1.10 -13.58
CA SER A 70 -1.10 -0.29 -13.70
C SER A 70 -1.42 1.21 -13.75
N ALA A 71 -0.49 2.04 -13.31
CA ALA A 71 -0.59 3.50 -13.42
C ALA A 71 -0.29 4.02 -14.84
N ASP A 72 -0.72 3.29 -15.88
CA ASP A 72 -0.50 3.60 -17.30
C ASP A 72 -1.78 4.18 -17.92
N PRO A 73 -1.81 5.48 -18.33
CA PRO A 73 -3.02 6.11 -18.83
C PRO A 73 -3.43 5.66 -20.25
N ILE A 74 -2.55 4.91 -20.95
CA ILE A 74 -2.77 4.36 -22.29
C ILE A 74 -3.24 2.90 -22.19
N ARG A 75 -2.58 2.10 -21.34
CA ARG A 75 -2.84 0.65 -21.24
C ARG A 75 -3.91 0.26 -20.24
N ASP A 76 -4.15 1.07 -19.21
CA ASP A 76 -5.10 0.76 -18.14
C ASP A 76 -6.38 1.64 -18.24
N PRO A 77 -7.56 1.06 -18.52
CA PRO A 77 -8.79 1.82 -18.70
C PRO A 77 -9.33 2.40 -17.39
N ASP A 78 -9.08 1.76 -16.25
CA ASP A 78 -9.53 2.22 -14.92
C ASP A 78 -8.66 3.40 -14.46
N TYR A 79 -7.34 3.33 -14.65
CA TYR A 79 -6.46 4.46 -14.41
C TYR A 79 -6.74 5.62 -15.36
N SER A 80 -7.00 5.34 -16.64
CA SER A 80 -7.42 6.35 -17.62
C SER A 80 -8.75 7.03 -17.23
N ALA A 81 -9.72 6.26 -16.71
CA ALA A 81 -10.96 6.78 -16.17
C ALA A 81 -10.74 7.66 -14.93
N PHE A 82 -9.89 7.21 -14.01
CA PHE A 82 -9.49 8.00 -12.85
C PHE A 82 -8.79 9.31 -13.26
N GLN A 83 -7.86 9.27 -14.22
CA GLN A 83 -7.17 10.46 -14.74
C GLN A 83 -8.14 11.48 -15.36
N ARG A 84 -9.14 11.03 -16.12
CA ARG A 84 -10.19 11.92 -16.68
C ARG A 84 -11.01 12.57 -15.57
N TRP A 85 -11.39 11.82 -14.54
CA TRP A 85 -12.13 12.33 -13.39
C TRP A 85 -11.28 13.30 -12.53
N LEU A 86 -10.01 12.97 -12.29
CA LEU A 86 -9.03 13.80 -11.59
C LEU A 86 -8.84 15.16 -12.29
N LYS A 87 -8.69 15.13 -13.63
CA LYS A 87 -8.54 16.33 -14.48
C LYS A 87 -9.88 17.07 -14.73
N ARG A 88 -10.97 16.69 -14.04
CA ARG A 88 -12.34 17.23 -14.19
C ARG A 88 -12.90 17.17 -15.62
N ARG A 89 -12.34 16.31 -16.48
CA ARG A 89 -12.86 16.03 -17.84
C ARG A 89 -14.15 15.20 -17.82
N THR A 90 -14.54 14.68 -16.67
CA THR A 90 -15.85 14.07 -16.44
C THR A 90 -16.24 14.22 -14.96
N THR A 91 -17.54 14.36 -14.71
CA THR A 91 -18.14 14.29 -13.37
C THR A 91 -18.39 12.85 -12.91
N LYS A 92 -18.40 11.87 -13.83
CA LYS A 92 -18.64 10.47 -13.53
C LYS A 92 -17.51 9.90 -12.66
N ILE A 93 -17.83 9.49 -11.44
CA ILE A 93 -16.90 8.83 -10.52
C ILE A 93 -16.56 7.43 -11.07
N PRO A 94 -15.26 7.04 -11.17
CA PRO A 94 -14.86 5.71 -11.63
C PRO A 94 -15.51 4.60 -10.79
N PRO A 95 -15.94 3.47 -11.37
CA PRO A 95 -16.73 2.45 -10.67
C PRO A 95 -16.11 1.98 -9.36
N THR A 96 -14.81 1.68 -9.37
CA THR A 96 -14.02 1.20 -8.21
C THR A 96 -14.01 2.21 -7.05
N PHE A 97 -14.22 3.50 -7.31
CA PHE A 97 -14.23 4.58 -6.31
C PHE A 97 -15.63 4.92 -5.77
N ARG A 98 -16.73 4.46 -6.39
CA ARG A 98 -18.10 4.90 -6.03
C ARG A 98 -18.55 4.59 -4.61
N ARG A 99 -17.89 3.63 -3.94
CA ARG A 99 -18.21 3.21 -2.55
C ARG A 99 -17.70 4.15 -1.45
N PHE A 100 -16.81 5.10 -1.77
CA PHE A 100 -16.18 5.95 -0.75
C PHE A 100 -16.96 7.24 -0.50
N THR A 101 -16.87 7.77 0.72
CA THR A 101 -17.50 9.05 1.05
C THR A 101 -16.85 10.19 0.24
N PRO A 102 -17.60 11.27 -0.08
CA PRO A 102 -17.05 12.43 -0.78
C PRO A 102 -15.81 13.02 -0.11
N ARG A 103 -15.66 12.85 1.22
CA ARG A 103 -14.48 13.28 1.98
C ARG A 103 -13.26 12.42 1.68
N LEU A 104 -13.37 11.09 1.71
CA LEU A 104 -12.25 10.20 1.33
C LEU A 104 -11.93 10.27 -0.17
N LEU A 105 -12.92 10.49 -1.03
CA LEU A 105 -12.70 10.75 -2.46
C LEU A 105 -11.80 11.98 -2.70
N ARG A 106 -11.91 13.03 -1.88
CA ARG A 106 -10.98 14.19 -1.94
C ARG A 106 -9.55 13.81 -1.54
N TYR A 107 -9.37 12.88 -0.60
CA TYR A 107 -8.04 12.34 -0.27
C TYR A 107 -7.46 11.55 -1.44
N PHE A 108 -8.19 10.56 -1.95
CA PHE A 108 -7.70 9.71 -3.05
C PHE A 108 -7.34 10.49 -4.32
N ARG A 109 -8.09 11.55 -4.67
CA ARG A 109 -7.73 12.45 -5.78
C ARG A 109 -6.35 13.08 -5.61
N ARG A 110 -5.95 13.39 -4.37
CA ARG A 110 -4.67 14.05 -4.04
C ARG A 110 -3.55 13.02 -3.86
N ALA A 111 -3.81 11.92 -3.16
CA ALA A 111 -2.86 10.81 -2.99
C ALA A 111 -2.46 10.20 -4.34
N PHE A 112 -3.41 10.07 -5.27
CA PHE A 112 -3.19 9.58 -6.63
C PHE A 112 -3.05 10.71 -7.67
N GLU A 113 -2.56 11.89 -7.27
CA GLU A 113 -2.12 12.88 -8.25
C GLU A 113 -1.02 12.29 -9.12
N HIS A 114 -1.15 12.49 -10.44
CA HIS A 114 -0.23 11.89 -11.41
C HIS A 114 1.17 12.48 -11.29
N LYS A 115 1.27 13.81 -11.10
CA LYS A 115 2.54 14.47 -10.82
C LYS A 115 2.93 14.28 -9.35
N PRO A 116 4.10 13.70 -9.02
CA PRO A 116 4.51 13.43 -7.64
C PRO A 116 4.54 14.68 -6.75
N GLU A 117 4.89 15.85 -7.30
CA GLU A 117 4.98 17.13 -6.58
C GLU A 117 3.63 17.65 -6.07
N LYS A 118 2.52 17.12 -6.58
CA LYS A 118 1.16 17.50 -6.16
C LYS A 118 0.58 16.60 -5.06
N ARG A 119 1.26 15.49 -4.73
CA ARG A 119 0.78 14.55 -3.72
C ARG A 119 0.94 15.14 -2.33
N PRO A 120 0.02 14.82 -1.39
CA PRO A 120 0.14 15.24 -0.01
C PRO A 120 1.31 14.53 0.68
N HIS A 121 1.62 14.98 1.90
CA HIS A 121 2.45 14.17 2.80
C HIS A 121 1.66 12.97 3.29
N VAL A 122 2.31 11.82 3.54
CA VAL A 122 1.61 10.58 3.94
C VAL A 122 0.81 10.76 5.24
N THR A 123 1.31 11.59 6.16
CA THR A 123 0.67 11.96 7.43
C THR A 123 -0.66 12.69 7.27
N GLU A 124 -1.01 13.18 6.07
CA GLU A 124 -2.28 13.86 5.84
C GLU A 124 -3.50 12.95 6.02
N ILE A 125 -3.33 11.62 5.94
CA ILE A 125 -4.40 10.66 6.29
C ILE A 125 -4.92 10.86 7.72
N ASN A 126 -4.12 11.42 8.63
CA ASN A 126 -4.51 11.68 10.02
C ASN A 126 -5.73 12.60 10.13
N LYS A 127 -5.96 13.48 9.14
CA LYS A 127 -7.15 14.35 9.05
C LYS A 127 -8.46 13.59 8.78
N TYR A 128 -8.37 12.29 8.48
CA TYR A 128 -9.48 11.45 8.06
C TYR A 128 -9.79 10.30 9.03
N LEU A 129 -8.97 10.06 10.06
CA LEU A 129 -9.10 8.90 10.96
C LEU A 129 -10.41 8.84 11.76
N LYS A 130 -11.11 9.98 11.94
CA LYS A 130 -12.40 10.07 12.63
C LYS A 130 -13.61 10.05 11.68
N ASP A 131 -13.40 10.02 10.37
CA ASP A 131 -14.48 10.04 9.38
C ASP A 131 -14.95 8.62 9.02
N SER A 132 -16.21 8.49 8.60
CA SER A 132 -16.60 7.31 7.82
C SER A 132 -15.97 7.34 6.42
N TRP A 133 -15.32 6.25 6.04
CA TRP A 133 -14.55 6.10 4.80
C TRP A 133 -15.39 5.56 3.65
N CYS A 134 -16.32 4.65 3.95
CA CYS A 134 -17.25 4.06 2.99
C CYS A 134 -18.66 4.65 3.18
N ILE A 135 -19.41 4.76 2.09
CA ILE A 135 -20.83 5.09 2.15
C ILE A 135 -21.55 3.88 2.74
N SER A 136 -22.16 4.04 3.92
CA SER A 136 -23.07 3.04 4.48
C SER A 136 -24.16 2.75 3.46
N LYS A 137 -24.45 1.47 3.20
CA LYS A 137 -25.55 1.10 2.30
C LYS A 137 -26.83 1.77 2.81
N ILE A 138 -27.48 2.55 1.95
CA ILE A 138 -28.81 3.08 2.22
C ILE A 138 -29.74 1.86 2.29
N SER A 139 -30.28 1.61 3.48
CA SER A 139 -31.31 0.59 3.67
C SER A 139 -32.54 0.97 2.84
N HIS A 140 -32.79 0.21 1.77
CA HIS A 140 -34.04 0.10 1.02
C HIS A 140 -34.93 1.36 0.96
N SER A 141 -34.58 2.32 0.08
CA SER A 141 -35.60 3.19 -0.52
C SER A 141 -36.23 2.48 -1.71
N ALA A 142 -37.55 2.30 -1.69
CA ALA A 142 -38.32 1.42 -2.59
C ALA A 142 -38.50 1.94 -4.03
N THR A 143 -37.45 2.48 -4.64
CA THR A 143 -37.49 3.04 -6.02
C THR A 143 -36.15 2.91 -6.77
N SER A 144 -35.16 2.21 -6.21
CA SER A 144 -33.88 2.00 -6.89
C SER A 144 -33.92 0.76 -7.78
N THR A 145 -33.54 0.94 -9.05
CA THR A 145 -33.20 -0.14 -9.97
C THR A 145 -32.17 -1.07 -9.34
N SER A 146 -32.32 -2.37 -9.59
CA SER A 146 -31.46 -3.42 -9.05
C SER A 146 -30.01 -3.25 -9.51
N VAL A 147 -29.16 -2.72 -8.64
CA VAL A 147 -27.71 -2.87 -8.76
C VAL A 147 -27.34 -4.28 -8.32
N ASP A 148 -26.97 -5.10 -9.30
CA ASP A 148 -26.74 -6.53 -9.14
C ASP A 148 -25.77 -6.88 -8.00
N VAL A 149 -26.29 -7.54 -6.97
CA VAL A 149 -25.48 -8.13 -5.88
C VAL A 149 -24.55 -9.22 -6.45
N SER A 150 -24.95 -9.82 -7.58
CA SER A 150 -24.20 -10.81 -8.37
C SER A 150 -22.77 -10.37 -8.71
N GLU A 151 -22.56 -9.10 -9.12
CA GLU A 151 -21.22 -8.60 -9.47
C GLU A 151 -20.31 -8.51 -8.24
N SER A 152 -20.88 -8.23 -7.06
CA SER A 152 -20.15 -8.18 -5.79
C SER A 152 -19.74 -9.57 -5.29
N LEU A 153 -20.39 -10.64 -5.74
CA LEU A 153 -20.06 -12.01 -5.33
C LEU A 153 -19.10 -12.67 -6.33
N ALA A 154 -19.24 -12.39 -7.63
CA ALA A 154 -18.29 -12.83 -8.66
C ALA A 154 -16.86 -12.30 -8.39
N ARG A 155 -16.72 -10.99 -8.08
CA ARG A 155 -15.43 -10.38 -7.71
C ARG A 155 -14.82 -10.90 -6.40
N ARG A 156 -15.51 -11.76 -5.65
CA ARG A 156 -14.98 -12.37 -4.41
C ARG A 156 -13.96 -13.47 -4.70
N GLY A 157 -14.01 -14.08 -5.89
CA GLY A 157 -12.93 -14.92 -6.42
C GLY A 157 -11.73 -14.10 -6.85
N ASP A 158 -11.95 -13.04 -7.65
CA ASP A 158 -10.90 -12.12 -8.09
C ASP A 158 -10.15 -11.45 -6.92
N SER A 159 -10.85 -11.20 -5.82
CA SER A 159 -10.31 -10.54 -4.62
C SER A 159 -9.14 -11.29 -3.96
N LEU A 160 -8.84 -12.53 -4.36
CA LEU A 160 -7.67 -13.28 -3.92
C LEU A 160 -6.57 -13.39 -4.98
N LEU A 161 -6.81 -13.07 -6.27
CA LEU A 161 -5.79 -13.15 -7.33
C LEU A 161 -4.53 -12.36 -6.99
N TYR A 162 -4.69 -11.19 -6.37
CA TYR A 162 -3.54 -10.40 -5.92
C TYR A 162 -2.77 -11.11 -4.82
N LEU A 163 -3.44 -11.76 -3.85
CA LEU A 163 -2.81 -12.55 -2.79
C LEU A 163 -2.12 -13.82 -3.34
N ASP A 164 -2.75 -14.49 -4.29
CA ASP A 164 -2.23 -15.68 -4.97
C ASP A 164 -0.94 -15.34 -5.74
N THR A 165 -0.95 -14.22 -6.46
CA THR A 165 0.25 -13.67 -7.14
C THR A 165 1.39 -13.38 -6.14
N ILE A 166 1.10 -12.99 -4.88
CA ILE A 166 2.14 -12.84 -3.83
C ILE A 166 2.80 -14.16 -3.52
N LEU A 167 1.98 -15.21 -3.38
CA LEU A 167 2.44 -16.54 -3.00
C LEU A 167 3.30 -17.12 -4.12
N ASP A 168 2.89 -16.96 -5.38
CA ASP A 168 3.65 -17.40 -6.56
C ASP A 168 4.97 -16.63 -6.75
N ASP A 169 4.95 -15.28 -6.70
CA ASP A 169 6.19 -14.48 -6.80
C ASP A 169 7.14 -14.78 -5.63
N ARG A 170 6.62 -15.01 -4.41
CA ARG A 170 7.44 -15.42 -3.27
C ARG A 170 8.04 -16.81 -3.47
N HIS A 171 7.25 -17.81 -3.89
CA HIS A 171 7.76 -19.15 -4.17
C HIS A 171 8.84 -19.13 -5.27
N ASN A 172 8.65 -18.37 -6.35
CA ASN A 172 9.63 -18.25 -7.44
C ASN A 172 10.92 -17.55 -6.98
N VAL A 173 10.81 -16.45 -6.22
CA VAL A 173 11.97 -15.77 -5.63
C VAL A 173 12.71 -16.69 -4.64
N ASP A 174 11.99 -17.44 -3.81
CA ASP A 174 12.60 -18.34 -2.83
C ASP A 174 13.18 -19.61 -3.48
N GLU A 175 12.60 -20.14 -4.56
CA GLU A 175 13.24 -21.15 -5.42
C GLU A 175 14.60 -20.69 -5.93
N ASN A 176 14.67 -19.46 -6.48
CA ASN A 176 15.92 -18.94 -7.03
C ASN A 176 16.95 -18.65 -5.94
N LYS A 177 16.54 -18.17 -4.76
CA LYS A 177 17.40 -18.10 -3.58
C LYS A 177 17.87 -19.49 -3.13
N ASN A 178 17.02 -20.51 -3.18
CA ASN A 178 17.37 -21.88 -2.77
C ASN A 178 18.35 -22.53 -3.77
N LYS A 179 18.20 -22.28 -5.08
CA LYS A 179 19.16 -22.68 -6.12
C LYS A 179 20.52 -22.00 -5.89
N LEU A 180 20.52 -20.69 -5.62
CA LEU A 180 21.75 -19.94 -5.30
C LEU A 180 22.41 -20.42 -3.99
N ARG A 181 21.64 -20.68 -2.93
CA ARG A 181 22.14 -21.26 -1.67
C ARG A 181 22.78 -22.63 -1.87
N LYS A 182 22.15 -23.53 -2.63
CA LYS A 182 22.72 -24.84 -2.98
C LYS A 182 24.06 -24.69 -3.70
N LEU A 183 24.15 -23.74 -4.65
CA LEU A 183 25.38 -23.44 -5.37
C LEU A 183 26.47 -22.89 -4.45
N LEU A 184 26.18 -21.89 -3.61
CA LEU A 184 27.16 -21.30 -2.69
C LEU A 184 27.66 -22.33 -1.66
N ASN A 185 26.75 -23.14 -1.10
CA ASN A 185 27.12 -24.24 -0.21
C ASN A 185 28.00 -25.30 -0.92
N SER A 186 27.82 -25.55 -2.23
CA SER A 186 28.68 -26.46 -3.00
C SER A 186 30.13 -25.96 -3.18
N TYR A 187 30.35 -24.65 -3.02
CA TYR A 187 31.68 -24.03 -2.95
C TYR A 187 32.17 -23.80 -1.51
N GLY A 188 31.53 -24.41 -0.50
CA GLY A 188 31.91 -24.28 0.92
C GLY A 188 31.56 -22.93 1.55
N LEU A 189 30.79 -22.07 0.88
CA LEU A 189 30.34 -20.79 1.42
C LEU A 189 29.05 -21.00 2.22
N GLU A 190 29.18 -21.05 3.54
CA GLU A 190 28.04 -21.18 4.44
C GLU A 190 27.20 -19.89 4.43
N THR A 191 25.98 -19.99 3.87
CA THR A 191 25.04 -18.85 3.72
C THR A 191 23.76 -19.00 4.55
N THR A 192 23.76 -19.97 5.46
CA THR A 192 22.59 -20.39 6.26
C THR A 192 22.40 -19.54 7.50
N VAL A 193 21.49 -18.57 7.40
CA VAL A 193 20.91 -17.91 8.58
C VAL A 193 19.86 -18.85 9.21
N ASP A 194 20.03 -19.23 10.48
CA ASP A 194 19.05 -20.04 11.20
C ASP A 194 17.70 -19.32 11.32
N GLN A 195 16.69 -19.86 10.61
CA GLN A 195 15.33 -19.32 10.60
C GLN A 195 14.65 -19.38 11.98
N LYS A 196 14.99 -20.33 12.85
CA LYS A 196 14.45 -20.42 14.22
C LYS A 196 14.97 -19.26 15.05
N VAL A 197 16.26 -18.95 14.95
CA VAL A 197 16.88 -17.78 15.63
C VAL A 197 16.32 -16.47 15.07
N VAL A 198 16.12 -16.34 13.75
CA VAL A 198 15.48 -15.15 13.16
C VAL A 198 14.04 -14.99 13.64
N THR A 199 13.25 -16.05 13.62
CA THR A 199 11.85 -16.03 14.06
C THR A 199 11.75 -15.69 15.56
N LYS A 200 12.62 -16.26 16.39
CA LYS A 200 12.73 -15.93 17.82
C LYS A 200 13.05 -14.44 18.04
N ARG A 201 14.05 -13.90 17.35
CA ARG A 201 14.42 -12.47 17.42
C ARG A 201 13.29 -11.54 16.97
N ILE A 202 12.52 -11.93 15.95
CA ILE A 202 11.34 -11.17 15.50
C ILE A 202 10.28 -11.15 16.60
N TRP A 203 9.97 -12.28 17.23
CA TRP A 203 9.02 -12.35 18.34
C TRP A 203 9.48 -11.53 19.55
N GLU A 204 10.74 -11.65 19.96
CA GLU A 204 11.34 -10.87 21.05
C GLU A 204 11.22 -9.35 20.78
N TRP A 205 11.56 -8.90 19.57
CA TRP A 205 11.39 -7.51 19.16
C TRP A 205 9.93 -7.06 19.06
N VAL A 206 9.01 -7.94 18.66
CA VAL A 206 7.57 -7.63 18.67
C VAL A 206 7.13 -7.30 20.10
N MET A 207 7.44 -8.19 21.05
CA MET A 207 7.03 -8.10 22.46
C MET A 207 7.70 -6.95 23.22
N GLN A 208 9.00 -6.68 22.99
CA GLN A 208 9.71 -5.59 23.69
C GLN A 208 9.14 -4.19 23.41
N CYS A 209 8.58 -3.93 22.21
CA CYS A 209 7.93 -2.64 21.98
C CYS A 209 6.51 -2.56 22.57
N ASP A 210 5.88 -3.69 22.93
CA ASP A 210 4.64 -3.64 23.68
C ASP A 210 4.92 -3.20 25.13
N SER A 211 5.98 -3.72 25.77
CA SER A 211 6.39 -3.31 27.12
C SER A 211 6.95 -1.89 27.23
N ASN A 212 7.66 -1.38 26.21
CA ASN A 212 8.30 -0.05 26.30
C ASN A 212 7.31 1.13 26.20
N MET A 213 6.15 0.95 25.57
CA MET A 213 5.17 2.05 25.43
C MET A 213 4.38 2.33 26.70
N ASP A 214 4.24 1.35 27.59
CA ASP A 214 3.53 1.52 28.86
C ASP A 214 4.35 2.37 29.86
N LEU A 215 5.69 2.45 29.68
CA LEU A 215 6.54 3.42 30.41
C LEU A 215 6.45 4.84 29.87
N GLU A 216 6.41 5.05 28.55
CA GLU A 216 6.34 6.42 27.97
C GLU A 216 5.01 7.12 28.28
N GLN A 217 3.89 6.38 28.42
CA GLN A 217 2.64 6.98 28.86
C GLN A 217 2.66 7.44 30.33
N GLY A 218 3.53 6.86 31.17
CA GLY A 218 3.72 7.29 32.56
C GLY A 218 4.53 8.59 32.72
N LEU A 219 5.39 8.92 31.75
CA LEU A 219 6.32 10.06 31.84
C LEU A 219 5.75 11.39 31.32
N ILE A 220 4.68 11.36 30.52
CA ILE A 220 4.02 12.58 30.01
C ILE A 220 2.91 13.07 30.96
N GLY A 221 2.52 12.26 31.94
CA GLY A 221 1.44 12.55 32.89
C GLY A 221 1.81 13.33 34.16
N SER A 222 3.10 13.64 34.40
CA SER A 222 3.57 14.13 35.71
C SER A 222 4.12 15.57 35.74
N PHE A 223 3.71 16.44 34.81
CA PHE A 223 4.12 17.85 34.79
C PHE A 223 2.94 18.81 34.73
N SER A 224 2.20 18.90 35.84
CA SER A 224 1.39 20.06 36.30
C SER A 224 0.83 19.75 37.70
N THR A 225 0.67 20.77 38.56
CA THR A 225 0.17 20.73 39.97
C THR A 225 1.05 19.92 40.94
N GLU A 226 1.48 20.36 42.13
CA GLU A 226 1.22 21.55 42.98
C GLU A 226 2.45 21.78 43.90
N ASP A 227 2.74 22.94 44.52
CA ASP A 227 2.59 24.37 44.14
C ASP A 227 3.32 25.26 45.21
N MET A 228 4.09 26.29 44.81
CA MET A 228 4.48 27.45 45.65
C MET A 228 4.88 28.67 44.79
#